data_AF-A0A1F9NCD1-F1
#
_entry.id   AF-A0A1F9NCD1-F1
#
_cell.length_a   1.000
_cell.length_b   1.000
_cell.length_c   1.000
_cell.angle_alpha   90.00
_cell.angle_beta   90.00
_cell.angle_gamma   90.00
#
_symmetry.space_group_name_H-M   'P 1'
#
loop_
_entity.id
_entity.type
_entity.pdbx_description
1 polymer ?
#
loop_
_entity_poly.entity_id
_entity_poly.type
_entity_poly.pdbx_seq_one_letter_code
_entity_poly.pdbx_strand_id
1 'polypeptide(L)'
;MCTLQYIRSIATAVVFFAAISIGCETLGSSGGGPGVTGNPGAAGIDRPTLKLGEFDLEPKSVIDGDTLRIPSLPKTLRLIGVDTEETFKLESDAREAEADWPGYVARHLQSGKPEKFATPMGEKAKAFAQDFFAGAKSVRLERDRENQIRDRYGRYLVYVFVKHDGKWLNYNVECVRAGMSPYFMKYGYSNRFHVEFEAVMTEARAAHRGIWNKDEQRYPDYDVRLDWWRARAEIVRGFDNEAVGKSHFIALNDSDALERLTKHVGKAVELLGGVAKIVDYGNGPIRVYLSHRDRQDFPLIFFDRDLFQSLDLESFISESVRVRGKVEIYKHPRKGDEQLQIVINSTDQLSLPQAWPPPTAK
;
A
#
# COMPACT_ATOMS: atom_id res chain seq x y z
N MET A 1 58.27 26.90 -4.75
CA MET A 1 57.31 25.82 -5.01
C MET A 1 56.35 25.81 -3.83
N CYS A 2 55.18 26.42 -4.03
CA CYS A 2 54.21 26.75 -2.97
C CYS A 2 53.37 25.55 -2.55
N THR A 3 53.33 25.33 -1.24
CA THR A 3 52.28 24.64 -0.48
C THR A 3 50.96 25.43 -0.55
N LEU A 4 49.83 24.77 -0.77
CA LEU A 4 48.53 25.32 -0.35
C LEU A 4 47.48 24.22 -0.13
N GLN A 5 47.16 24.01 1.15
CA GLN A 5 45.91 23.47 1.66
C GLN A 5 44.71 24.20 1.03
N TYR A 6 43.67 23.46 0.65
CA TYR A 6 42.35 24.04 0.44
C TYR A 6 41.30 23.26 1.25
N ILE A 7 40.96 23.84 2.39
CA ILE A 7 39.76 23.59 3.18
C ILE A 7 38.59 24.14 2.36
N ARG A 8 37.53 23.36 2.15
CA ARG A 8 36.23 23.87 1.70
C ARG A 8 35.18 23.58 2.77
N SER A 9 34.84 24.65 3.48
CA SER A 9 33.70 24.80 4.36
C SER A 9 32.40 24.57 3.58
N ILE A 10 31.52 23.72 4.12
CA ILE A 10 30.11 23.66 3.70
C ILE A 10 29.33 24.56 4.66
N ALA A 11 28.70 25.59 4.10
CA ALA A 11 27.91 26.58 4.82
C ALA A 11 26.63 25.94 5.37
N THR A 12 26.44 26.05 6.68
CA THR A 12 25.21 25.76 7.40
C THR A 12 24.17 26.83 7.08
N ALA A 13 23.09 26.46 6.40
CA ALA A 13 21.92 27.34 6.24
C ALA A 13 21.07 27.28 7.51
N VAL A 14 21.17 28.32 8.35
CA VAL A 14 20.31 28.55 9.51
C VAL A 14 19.07 29.30 9.03
N VAL A 15 17.91 28.63 9.08
CA VAL A 15 16.60 29.28 8.85
C VAL A 15 16.01 29.67 10.19
N PHE A 16 15.95 30.97 10.47
CA PHE A 16 15.23 31.55 11.60
C PHE A 16 13.73 31.63 11.27
N PHE A 17 12.89 31.00 12.09
CA PHE A 17 11.45 31.31 12.14
C PHE A 17 11.15 32.14 13.39
N ALA A 18 10.67 33.36 13.17
CA ALA A 18 10.12 34.23 14.21
C ALA A 18 8.71 33.76 14.59
N ALA A 19 8.50 33.45 15.87
CA ALA A 19 7.19 33.18 16.45
C ALA A 19 6.67 34.45 17.13
N ILE A 20 5.51 34.94 16.70
CA ILE A 20 4.72 35.95 17.41
C ILE A 20 3.75 35.18 18.32
N SER A 21 3.92 35.34 19.62
CA SER A 21 3.03 34.84 20.66
C SER A 21 1.96 35.88 20.98
N ILE A 22 0.69 35.49 20.85
CA ILE A 22 -0.43 36.13 21.53
C ILE A 22 -1.20 35.03 22.22
N GLY A 23 -1.18 35.07 23.55
CA GLY A 23 -1.94 34.16 24.41
C GLY A 23 -3.39 34.59 24.53
N CYS A 24 -4.26 33.62 24.77
CA CYS A 24 -5.49 33.81 25.51
C CYS A 24 -5.82 32.49 26.21
N GLU A 25 -5.84 32.53 27.54
CA GLU A 25 -6.23 31.43 28.42
C GLU A 25 -7.77 31.32 28.47
N THR A 26 -8.29 30.10 28.44
CA THR A 26 -9.57 29.78 29.08
C THR A 26 -9.52 28.39 29.73
N LEU A 27 -9.93 28.36 31.00
CA LEU A 27 -10.01 27.24 31.93
C LEU A 27 -11.19 26.29 31.68
N GLY A 28 -11.04 25.02 32.12
CA GLY A 28 -12.10 24.03 32.37
C GLY A 28 -12.13 22.90 31.31
N SER A 29 -12.21 21.61 31.62
CA SER A 29 -12.58 20.88 32.84
C SER A 29 -11.91 19.50 32.83
N SER A 30 -11.53 19.03 34.01
CA SER A 30 -10.84 17.78 34.33
C SER A 30 -11.69 16.52 34.09
N GLY A 31 -11.07 15.51 33.47
CA GLY A 31 -11.59 14.15 33.35
C GLY A 31 -10.54 13.18 32.80
N GLY A 32 -9.33 13.16 33.38
CA GLY A 32 -8.23 12.31 32.94
C GLY A 32 -8.07 11.09 33.85
N GLY A 33 -8.46 9.90 33.37
CA GLY A 33 -7.91 8.64 33.86
C GLY A 33 -6.50 8.42 33.28
N PRO A 34 -5.59 7.72 33.96
CA PRO A 34 -4.20 7.60 33.53
C PRO A 34 -4.11 6.80 32.23
N GLY A 35 -3.70 7.46 31.15
CA GLY A 35 -3.43 6.84 29.86
C GLY A 35 -2.21 5.92 29.97
N VAL A 36 -2.42 4.63 29.75
CA VAL A 36 -1.37 3.61 29.71
C VAL A 36 -0.46 3.88 28.51
N THR A 37 0.73 4.44 28.75
CA THR A 37 1.81 4.62 27.76
C THR A 37 2.67 3.36 27.65
N GLY A 38 2.05 2.22 27.37
CA GLY A 38 2.76 0.94 27.17
C GLY A 38 2.81 0.56 25.69
N ASN A 39 3.91 -0.06 25.24
CA ASN A 39 3.98 -0.71 23.94
C ASN A 39 2.85 -1.77 23.86
N PRO A 40 1.91 -1.67 22.90
CA PRO A 40 0.89 -2.69 22.75
C PRO A 40 1.56 -3.98 22.28
N GLY A 41 1.32 -5.08 22.99
CA GLY A 41 1.63 -6.40 22.45
C GLY A 41 0.85 -6.67 21.16
N ALA A 42 1.19 -7.75 20.44
CA ALA A 42 0.58 -8.09 19.15
C ALA A 42 -0.97 -8.09 19.17
N ALA A 43 -1.61 -8.48 20.27
CA ALA A 43 -3.07 -8.50 20.43
C ALA A 43 -3.71 -7.09 20.49
N GLY A 44 -2.96 -6.07 20.92
CA GLY A 44 -3.46 -4.69 21.02
C GLY A 44 -3.58 -3.99 19.68
N ILE A 45 -2.83 -4.47 18.67
CA ILE A 45 -2.79 -3.81 17.36
C ILE A 45 -4.09 -4.00 16.60
N ASP A 46 -4.74 -5.15 16.65
CA ASP A 46 -5.94 -5.41 15.83
C ASP A 46 -7.20 -4.63 16.27
N ARG A 47 -7.10 -3.75 17.28
CA ARG A 47 -8.18 -2.83 17.66
C ARG A 47 -8.40 -1.76 16.58
N PRO A 48 -9.65 -1.30 16.31
CA PRO A 48 -9.93 -0.25 15.33
C PRO A 48 -9.54 1.13 15.87
N THR A 49 -8.24 1.42 15.90
CA THR A 49 -7.66 2.72 16.26
C THR A 49 -6.62 3.11 15.22
N LEU A 50 -6.48 4.42 15.00
CA LEU A 50 -5.45 4.97 14.12
C LEU A 50 -4.07 4.92 14.78
N LYS A 51 -3.95 5.28 16.06
CA LYS A 51 -2.68 5.21 16.78
C LYS A 51 -2.54 3.83 17.41
N LEU A 52 -1.59 3.04 16.92
CA LEU A 52 -1.37 1.69 17.39
C LEU A 52 -0.58 1.70 18.69
N GLY A 53 0.47 2.52 18.76
CA GLY A 53 1.31 2.65 19.94
C GLY A 53 2.76 2.92 19.56
N GLU A 54 3.62 2.92 20.57
CA GLU A 54 5.08 2.91 20.39
C GLU A 54 5.60 1.47 20.43
N PHE A 55 6.72 1.23 19.77
CA PHE A 55 7.31 -0.09 19.60
C PHE A 55 8.83 0.03 19.56
N ASP A 56 9.51 -0.89 20.23
CA ASP A 56 10.97 -0.89 20.26
C ASP A 56 11.54 -1.25 18.88
N LEU A 57 12.63 -0.56 18.53
CA LEU A 57 13.38 -0.80 17.30
C LEU A 57 14.69 -1.49 17.66
N GLU A 58 15.04 -2.54 16.93
CA GLU A 58 16.29 -3.28 17.12
C GLU A 58 17.28 -2.98 15.99
N PRO A 59 18.59 -3.23 16.23
CA PRO A 59 19.56 -3.24 15.14
C PRO A 59 19.09 -4.15 14.00
N LYS A 60 19.22 -3.70 12.76
CA LYS A 60 18.77 -4.42 11.54
C LYS A 60 17.25 -4.58 11.40
N SER A 61 16.44 -3.78 12.10
CA SER A 61 15.00 -3.71 11.87
C SER A 61 14.63 -3.28 10.44
N VAL A 62 15.48 -2.51 9.76
CA VAL A 62 15.29 -2.14 8.35
C VAL A 62 15.63 -3.32 7.44
N ILE A 63 14.60 -3.86 6.79
CA ILE A 63 14.74 -4.99 5.84
C ILE A 63 14.94 -4.46 4.43
N ASP A 64 14.11 -3.48 4.06
CA ASP A 64 14.07 -2.81 2.76
C ASP A 64 13.60 -1.36 2.93
N GLY A 65 13.66 -0.55 1.87
CA GLY A 65 13.26 0.86 1.91
C GLY A 65 11.79 1.09 2.30
N ASP A 66 10.91 0.13 2.03
CA ASP A 66 9.48 0.17 2.34
C ASP A 66 9.03 -0.93 3.34
N THR A 67 9.98 -1.61 3.98
CA THR A 67 9.71 -2.79 4.81
C THR A 67 10.54 -2.77 6.10
N LEU A 68 9.83 -2.73 7.23
CA LEU A 68 10.41 -2.70 8.58
C LEU A 68 10.01 -3.95 9.40
N ARG A 69 10.93 -4.47 10.22
CA ARG A 69 10.69 -5.53 11.20
C ARG A 69 10.66 -4.96 12.61
N ILE A 70 9.55 -5.20 13.32
CA ILE A 70 9.43 -4.92 14.75
C ILE A 70 9.50 -6.26 15.50
N PRO A 71 10.41 -6.42 16.49
CA PRO A 71 10.62 -7.68 17.19
C PRO A 71 9.37 -8.22 17.88
N SER A 72 8.58 -7.33 18.51
CA SER A 72 7.35 -7.69 19.22
C SER A 72 6.19 -8.07 18.31
N LEU A 73 6.36 -7.98 16.99
CA LEU A 73 5.34 -8.27 15.99
C LEU A 73 5.66 -9.53 15.18
N PRO A 74 4.64 -10.35 14.86
CA PRO A 74 4.83 -11.65 14.20
C PRO A 74 5.20 -11.54 12.71
N LYS A 75 4.99 -10.36 12.10
CA LYS A 75 5.21 -10.10 10.68
C LYS A 75 5.93 -8.77 10.50
N THR A 76 6.57 -8.60 9.36
CA THR A 76 7.06 -7.29 8.91
C THR A 76 5.90 -6.34 8.66
N LEU A 77 6.21 -5.05 8.67
CA LEU A 77 5.28 -3.97 8.39
C LEU A 77 5.27 -3.70 6.88
N ARG A 78 4.09 -3.41 6.32
CA ARG A 78 3.93 -2.83 4.99
C ARG A 78 3.68 -1.33 5.15
N LEU A 79 4.64 -0.53 4.68
CA LEU A 79 4.56 0.92 4.79
C LEU A 79 3.57 1.49 3.76
N ILE A 80 2.60 2.27 4.22
CA ILE A 80 1.56 2.87 3.37
C ILE A 80 2.12 4.06 2.60
N GLY A 81 1.70 4.23 1.35
CA GLY A 81 2.06 5.40 0.54
C GLY A 81 3.47 5.36 -0.05
N VAL A 82 4.22 4.29 0.20
CA VAL A 82 5.55 4.05 -0.37
C VAL A 82 5.64 2.68 -1.03
N ASP A 83 6.45 2.63 -2.07
CA ASP A 83 6.86 1.46 -2.84
C ASP A 83 8.26 1.75 -3.38
N THR A 84 9.30 1.34 -2.64
CA THR A 84 10.69 1.58 -3.05
C THR A 84 11.08 0.55 -4.11
N GLU A 85 12.10 0.86 -4.91
CA GLU A 85 12.68 -0.15 -5.81
C GLU A 85 13.30 -1.29 -4.99
N GLU A 86 13.33 -2.50 -5.54
CA GLU A 86 13.82 -3.68 -4.83
C GLU A 86 15.36 -3.64 -4.69
N THR A 87 15.89 -4.18 -3.60
CA THR A 87 17.35 -4.36 -3.42
C THR A 87 17.82 -5.65 -4.09
N PHE A 88 19.10 -5.74 -4.46
CA PHE A 88 19.69 -6.96 -4.99
C PHE A 88 19.73 -8.05 -3.91
N LYS A 89 19.02 -9.16 -4.15
CA LYS A 89 19.03 -10.33 -3.24
C LYS A 89 20.07 -11.38 -3.65
N LEU A 90 20.56 -11.32 -4.90
CA LEU A 90 21.54 -12.24 -5.47
C LEU A 90 22.73 -11.44 -6.01
N GLU A 91 23.95 -11.89 -5.72
CA GLU A 91 25.18 -11.23 -6.19
C GLU A 91 25.30 -11.25 -7.72
N SER A 92 24.85 -12.34 -8.36
CA SER A 92 24.83 -12.45 -9.82
C SER A 92 24.00 -11.34 -10.47
N ASP A 93 22.88 -11.00 -9.87
CA ASP A 93 21.95 -9.98 -10.37
C ASP A 93 22.58 -8.58 -10.31
N ALA A 94 23.28 -8.28 -9.20
CA ALA A 94 24.03 -7.05 -9.04
C ALA A 94 25.17 -6.93 -10.07
N ARG A 95 25.90 -8.03 -10.33
CA ARG A 95 27.01 -8.06 -11.30
C ARG A 95 26.52 -7.89 -12.74
N GLU A 96 25.36 -8.45 -13.07
CA GLU A 96 24.73 -8.23 -14.37
C GLU A 96 24.30 -6.77 -14.57
N ALA A 97 23.67 -6.17 -13.56
CA ALA A 97 23.27 -4.77 -13.58
C ALA A 97 24.48 -3.82 -13.71
N GLU A 98 25.58 -4.11 -13.01
CA GLU A 98 26.83 -3.36 -13.08
C GLU A 98 27.50 -3.47 -14.47
N ALA A 99 27.48 -4.66 -15.06
CA ALA A 99 28.13 -4.91 -16.35
C ALA A 99 27.40 -4.26 -17.54
N ASP A 100 26.06 -4.32 -17.55
CA ASP A 100 25.23 -3.77 -18.63
C ASP A 100 23.84 -3.39 -18.12
N TRP A 101 23.73 -2.18 -17.57
CA TRP A 101 22.47 -1.66 -17.04
C TRP A 101 21.34 -1.62 -18.10
N PRO A 102 21.54 -1.06 -19.33
CA PRO A 102 20.48 -1.07 -20.34
C PRO A 102 19.99 -2.47 -20.71
N GLY A 103 20.90 -3.43 -20.90
CA GLY A 103 20.52 -4.81 -21.20
C GLY A 103 19.86 -5.51 -20.02
N TYR A 104 20.31 -5.24 -18.79
CA TYR A 104 19.68 -5.73 -17.56
C TYR A 104 18.23 -5.26 -17.44
N VAL A 105 17.97 -3.96 -17.64
CA VAL A 105 16.62 -3.39 -17.61
C VAL A 105 15.74 -4.01 -18.70
N ALA A 106 16.25 -4.14 -19.93
CA ALA A 106 15.49 -4.73 -21.03
C ALA A 106 15.04 -6.18 -20.75
N ARG A 107 15.87 -6.97 -20.07
CA ARG A 107 15.50 -8.35 -19.66
C ARG A 107 14.41 -8.39 -18.60
N HIS A 108 14.26 -7.34 -17.80
CA HIS A 108 13.25 -7.26 -16.72
C HIS A 108 11.94 -6.61 -17.14
N LEU A 109 11.81 -6.14 -18.39
CA LEU A 109 10.61 -5.48 -18.90
C LEU A 109 10.01 -6.30 -20.05
N GLN A 110 9.39 -7.44 -19.74
CA GLN A 110 8.89 -8.40 -20.75
C GLN A 110 7.37 -8.44 -20.87
N SER A 111 6.64 -8.09 -19.81
CA SER A 111 5.19 -8.32 -19.68
C SER A 111 4.32 -7.18 -20.23
N GLY A 112 4.92 -6.06 -20.65
CA GLY A 112 4.20 -4.86 -21.07
C GLY A 112 3.48 -4.12 -19.93
N LYS A 113 3.62 -4.58 -18.67
CA LYS A 113 3.15 -3.91 -17.46
C LYS A 113 4.37 -3.45 -16.63
N PRO A 114 4.21 -2.45 -15.74
CA PRO A 114 5.30 -2.07 -14.84
C PRO A 114 5.76 -3.23 -13.95
N GLU A 115 6.99 -3.71 -14.18
CA GLU A 115 7.59 -4.82 -13.44
C GLU A 115 8.50 -4.33 -12.32
N LYS A 116 8.69 -5.15 -11.29
CA LYS A 116 9.62 -4.85 -10.21
C LYS A 116 10.84 -5.75 -10.33
N PHE A 117 12.01 -5.13 -10.22
CA PHE A 117 13.30 -5.80 -10.24
C PHE A 117 14.29 -5.03 -9.36
N ALA A 118 15.44 -5.64 -9.07
CA ALA A 118 16.42 -5.03 -8.18
C ALA A 118 17.19 -3.90 -8.87
N THR A 119 17.50 -2.84 -8.14
CA THR A 119 18.21 -1.69 -8.70
C THR A 119 19.16 -1.06 -7.68
N PRO A 120 20.16 -0.27 -8.14
CA PRO A 120 20.97 0.55 -7.23
C PRO A 120 20.15 1.60 -6.47
N MET A 121 19.06 2.12 -7.05
CA MET A 121 18.14 2.99 -6.32
C MET A 121 17.42 2.27 -5.18
N GLY A 122 17.15 0.96 -5.32
CA GLY A 122 16.64 0.13 -4.22
C GLY A 122 17.63 0.04 -3.06
N GLU A 123 18.92 -0.16 -3.35
CA GLU A 123 19.98 -0.12 -2.33
C GLU A 123 20.08 1.25 -1.66
N LYS A 124 20.00 2.35 -2.43
CA LYS A 124 19.97 3.72 -1.89
C LYS A 124 18.75 3.96 -1.01
N ALA A 125 17.58 3.47 -1.38
CA ALA A 125 16.36 3.59 -0.58
C ALA A 125 16.49 2.85 0.77
N LYS A 126 17.09 1.66 0.77
CA LYS A 126 17.39 0.92 1.99
C LYS A 126 18.43 1.63 2.87
N ALA A 127 19.49 2.18 2.28
CA ALA A 127 20.49 2.96 3.00
C ALA A 127 19.87 4.21 3.64
N PHE A 128 19.05 4.95 2.89
CA PHE A 128 18.28 6.09 3.41
C PHE A 128 17.41 5.69 4.62
N ALA A 129 16.72 4.54 4.54
CA ALA A 129 15.93 4.03 5.65
C ALA A 129 16.81 3.74 6.89
N GLN A 130 17.96 3.10 6.70
CA GLN A 130 18.91 2.82 7.78
C GLN A 130 19.41 4.10 8.45
N ASP A 131 19.75 5.11 7.67
CA ASP A 131 20.21 6.41 8.17
C ASP A 131 19.09 7.16 8.89
N PHE A 132 17.88 7.15 8.33
CA PHE A 132 16.71 7.81 8.93
C PHE A 132 16.38 7.25 10.32
N PHE A 133 16.50 5.93 10.49
CA PHE A 133 16.25 5.26 11.77
C PHE A 133 17.50 5.13 12.66
N ALA A 134 18.65 5.67 12.24
CA ALA A 134 19.88 5.58 13.01
C ALA A 134 19.72 6.23 14.40
N GLY A 135 20.07 5.49 15.45
CA GLY A 135 19.97 5.95 16.84
C GLY A 135 18.56 5.95 17.43
N ALA A 136 17.52 5.65 16.65
CA ALA A 136 16.16 5.52 17.17
C ALA A 136 16.02 4.27 18.04
N LYS A 137 15.49 4.43 19.26
CA LYS A 137 15.21 3.31 20.18
C LYS A 137 13.81 2.73 19.99
N SER A 138 12.88 3.55 19.51
CA SER A 138 11.49 3.18 19.29
C SER A 138 10.89 3.95 18.12
N VAL A 139 9.80 3.41 17.59
CA VAL A 139 8.96 4.03 16.57
C VAL A 139 7.52 4.05 17.04
N ARG A 140 6.75 5.05 16.61
CA ARG A 140 5.30 5.06 16.75
C ARG A 140 4.66 4.56 15.46
N LEU A 141 3.78 3.58 15.58
CA LEU A 141 3.03 3.04 14.45
C LEU A 141 1.62 3.63 14.43
N GLU A 142 1.18 4.04 13.25
CA GLU A 142 -0.18 4.53 13.03
C GLU A 142 -0.77 3.96 11.74
N ARG A 143 -2.10 3.90 11.64
CA ARG A 143 -2.83 3.50 10.44
C ARG A 143 -3.32 4.69 9.64
N ASP A 144 -3.65 4.43 8.38
CA ASP A 144 -4.42 5.37 7.57
C ASP A 144 -5.92 5.30 7.86
N ARG A 145 -6.45 4.09 8.02
CA ARG A 145 -7.88 3.79 8.25
C ARG A 145 -8.07 2.82 9.41
N GLU A 146 -9.17 2.94 10.14
CA GLU A 146 -9.46 2.07 11.29
C GLU A 146 -9.75 0.62 10.89
N ASN A 147 -10.41 0.42 9.74
CA ASN A 147 -10.88 -0.86 9.23
C ASN A 147 -9.92 -1.52 8.22
N GLN A 148 -8.78 -0.90 7.87
CA GLN A 148 -7.75 -1.51 7.02
C GLN A 148 -6.50 -1.82 7.84
N ILE A 149 -6.52 -2.98 8.48
CA ILE A 149 -5.54 -3.37 9.50
C ILE A 149 -4.29 -4.02 8.89
N ARG A 150 -4.49 -4.94 7.95
CA ARG A 150 -3.44 -5.77 7.36
C ARG A 150 -3.60 -5.84 5.85
N ASP A 151 -2.54 -6.23 5.16
CA ASP A 151 -2.62 -6.65 3.77
C ASP A 151 -3.10 -8.12 3.63
N ARG A 152 -3.15 -8.62 2.40
CA ARG A 152 -3.51 -10.01 2.08
C ARG A 152 -2.64 -11.04 2.82
N TYR A 153 -1.35 -10.73 3.02
CA TYR A 153 -0.34 -11.62 3.61
C TYR A 153 -0.23 -11.47 5.14
N GLY A 154 -1.07 -10.65 5.75
CA GLY A 154 -1.14 -10.44 7.19
C GLY A 154 -0.14 -9.43 7.74
N ARG A 155 0.60 -8.70 6.89
CA ARG A 155 1.47 -7.59 7.31
C ARG A 155 0.61 -6.40 7.73
N TYR A 156 0.99 -5.73 8.81
CA TYR A 156 0.27 -4.52 9.24
C TYR A 156 0.50 -3.38 8.25
N LEU A 157 -0.58 -2.69 7.88
CA LEU A 157 -0.54 -1.49 7.05
C LEU A 157 -0.34 -0.28 7.95
N VAL A 158 0.82 0.38 7.86
CA VAL A 158 1.18 1.46 8.78
C VAL A 158 1.95 2.62 8.17
N TYR A 159 1.81 3.78 8.80
CA TYR A 159 2.79 4.85 8.86
C TYR A 159 3.73 4.64 10.04
N VAL A 160 5.01 4.92 9.84
CA VAL A 160 6.04 4.81 10.88
C VAL A 160 6.54 6.21 11.21
N PHE A 161 6.45 6.56 12.50
CA PHE A 161 6.96 7.81 13.01
C PHE A 161 8.17 7.57 13.91
N VAL A 162 9.20 8.38 13.72
CA VAL A 162 10.37 8.41 14.61
C VAL A 162 10.44 9.77 15.31
N LYS A 163 10.94 9.80 16.54
CA LYS A 163 11.15 11.06 17.26
C LYS A 163 12.55 11.58 16.98
N HIS A 164 12.66 12.74 16.35
CA HIS A 164 13.91 13.46 16.08
C HIS A 164 13.80 14.88 16.65
N ASP A 165 14.76 15.31 17.47
CA ASP A 165 14.77 16.62 18.14
C ASP A 165 13.44 17.00 18.81
N GLY A 166 12.84 16.03 19.51
CA GLY A 166 11.57 16.22 20.21
C GLY A 166 10.32 16.17 19.32
N LYS A 167 10.45 16.15 17.99
CA LYS A 167 9.35 16.12 17.02
C LYS A 167 9.17 14.74 16.42
N TRP A 168 7.94 14.37 16.10
CA TRP A 168 7.64 13.14 15.38
C TRP A 168 7.71 13.39 13.87
N LEU A 169 8.55 12.62 13.18
CA LEU A 169 8.70 12.66 11.72
C LEU A 169 8.08 11.40 11.12
N ASN A 170 7.26 11.57 10.07
CA ASN A 170 6.65 10.48 9.32
C ASN A 170 7.63 9.94 8.28
N TYR A 171 8.24 8.78 8.53
CA TYR A 171 9.19 8.17 7.61
C TYR A 171 8.62 7.99 6.21
N ASN A 172 7.34 7.60 6.10
CA ASN A 172 6.72 7.31 4.81
C ASN A 172 6.69 8.58 3.93
N VAL A 173 6.32 9.73 4.50
CA VAL A 173 6.33 11.02 3.79
C VAL A 173 7.76 11.44 3.46
N GLU A 174 8.69 11.31 4.41
CA GLU A 174 10.09 11.71 4.22
C GLU A 174 10.82 10.83 3.18
N CYS A 175 10.44 9.56 3.06
CA CYS A 175 10.91 8.66 2.01
C CYS A 175 10.50 9.17 0.60
N VAL A 176 9.27 9.68 0.45
CA VAL A 176 8.82 10.31 -0.80
C VAL A 176 9.51 11.66 -1.01
N ARG A 177 9.66 12.49 0.04
CA ARG A 177 10.36 13.79 -0.02
C ARG A 177 11.82 13.64 -0.48
N ALA A 178 12.48 12.59 -0.03
CA ALA A 178 13.86 12.26 -0.40
C ALA A 178 13.97 11.69 -1.82
N GLY A 179 12.86 11.37 -2.48
CA GLY A 179 12.85 10.74 -3.80
C GLY A 179 13.28 9.27 -3.77
N MET A 180 13.12 8.58 -2.64
CA MET A 180 13.40 7.14 -2.55
C MET A 180 12.21 6.29 -3.01
N SER A 181 11.02 6.89 -3.05
CA SER A 181 9.80 6.26 -3.52
C SER A 181 8.86 7.31 -4.15
N PRO A 182 8.08 6.97 -5.19
CA PRO A 182 6.93 7.77 -5.57
C PRO A 182 5.83 7.66 -4.50
N TYR A 183 4.86 8.58 -4.52
CA TYR A 183 3.66 8.37 -3.71
C TYR A 183 2.87 7.16 -4.24
N PHE A 184 2.85 6.08 -3.48
CA PHE A 184 2.23 4.82 -3.88
C PHE A 184 0.75 4.74 -3.49
N MET A 185 -0.12 5.21 -4.40
CA MET A 185 -1.58 5.27 -4.22
C MET A 185 -2.36 4.09 -4.81
N LYS A 186 -1.69 3.02 -5.27
CA LYS A 186 -2.29 1.89 -6.02
C LYS A 186 -3.53 1.26 -5.36
N TYR A 187 -3.62 1.30 -4.04
CA TYR A 187 -4.71 0.70 -3.25
C TYR A 187 -5.65 1.73 -2.62
N GLY A 188 -5.63 2.98 -3.11
CA GLY A 188 -6.42 4.09 -2.60
C GLY A 188 -5.54 5.25 -2.12
N TYR A 189 -6.11 6.46 -2.13
CA TYR A 189 -5.48 7.63 -1.53
C TYR A 189 -5.44 7.50 -0.01
N SER A 190 -4.42 8.11 0.59
CA SER A 190 -4.31 8.21 2.05
C SER A 190 -5.39 9.14 2.55
N ASN A 191 -6.17 8.69 3.53
CA ASN A 191 -7.18 9.53 4.16
C ASN A 191 -6.56 10.66 5.00
N ARG A 192 -5.29 10.52 5.40
CA ARG A 192 -4.64 11.39 6.37
C ARG A 192 -3.54 12.28 5.79
N PHE A 193 -2.79 11.76 4.82
CA PHE A 193 -1.55 12.37 4.34
C PHE A 193 -1.50 12.54 2.82
N HIS A 194 -2.62 12.36 2.10
CA HIS A 194 -2.64 12.47 0.64
C HIS A 194 -2.06 13.81 0.14
N VAL A 195 -2.53 14.94 0.69
CA VAL A 195 -2.05 16.28 0.32
C VAL A 195 -0.55 16.44 0.60
N GLU A 196 -0.08 15.91 1.73
CA GLU A 196 1.33 15.97 2.10
C GLU A 196 2.19 15.15 1.16
N PHE A 197 1.77 13.91 0.84
CA PHE A 197 2.45 13.05 -0.12
C PHE A 197 2.55 13.70 -1.51
N GLU A 198 1.48 14.31 -2.02
CA GLU A 198 1.50 15.02 -3.30
C GLU A 198 2.46 16.21 -3.29
N ALA A 199 2.45 16.99 -2.21
CA ALA A 199 3.34 18.14 -2.05
C ALA A 199 4.82 17.70 -2.06
N VAL A 200 5.18 16.70 -1.26
CA VAL A 200 6.58 16.25 -1.17
C VAL A 200 7.04 15.50 -2.41
N MET A 201 6.16 14.79 -3.10
CA MET A 201 6.47 14.17 -4.39
C MET A 201 6.73 15.25 -5.45
N THR A 202 5.94 16.32 -5.47
CA THR A 202 6.13 17.46 -6.36
C THR A 202 7.47 18.16 -6.09
N GLU A 203 7.80 18.37 -4.81
CA GLU A 203 9.10 18.91 -4.39
C GLU A 203 10.26 18.02 -4.86
N ALA A 204 10.18 16.70 -4.61
CA ALA A 204 11.23 15.74 -4.97
C ALA A 204 11.43 15.68 -6.50
N ARG A 205 10.35 15.76 -7.28
CA ARG A 205 10.37 15.82 -8.75
C ARG A 205 11.07 17.09 -9.25
N ALA A 206 10.67 18.25 -8.74
CA ALA A 206 11.25 19.53 -9.13
C ALA A 206 12.75 19.63 -8.78
N ALA A 207 13.16 18.99 -7.69
CA ALA A 207 14.55 18.95 -7.25
C ALA A 207 15.36 17.78 -7.82
N HIS A 208 14.79 16.96 -8.73
CA HIS A 208 15.43 15.77 -9.31
C HIS A 208 16.06 14.84 -8.26
N ARG A 209 15.38 14.60 -7.13
CA ARG A 209 15.90 13.75 -6.04
C ARG A 209 15.70 12.27 -6.35
N GLY A 210 16.72 11.45 -6.06
CA GLY A 210 16.65 9.99 -6.13
C GLY A 210 16.07 9.49 -7.46
N ILE A 211 14.94 8.80 -7.40
CA ILE A 211 14.24 8.24 -8.56
C ILE A 211 13.78 9.29 -9.58
N TRP A 212 13.79 10.58 -9.24
CA TRP A 212 13.46 11.67 -10.15
C TRP A 212 14.67 12.23 -10.90
N ASN A 213 15.88 11.78 -10.56
CA ASN A 213 17.07 11.98 -11.36
C ASN A 213 17.11 10.94 -12.49
N LYS A 214 17.29 11.38 -13.74
CA LYS A 214 17.38 10.49 -14.90
C LYS A 214 18.76 9.82 -15.04
N ASP A 215 19.77 10.36 -14.36
CA ASP A 215 21.13 9.82 -14.37
C ASP A 215 21.32 8.66 -13.37
N GLU A 216 20.33 8.43 -12.51
CA GLU A 216 20.33 7.31 -11.57
C GLU A 216 19.90 6.00 -12.24
N GLN A 217 20.46 4.87 -11.78
CA GLN A 217 20.04 3.54 -12.21
C GLN A 217 18.76 3.15 -11.45
N ARG A 218 17.62 3.35 -12.11
CA ARG A 218 16.26 3.28 -11.56
C ARG A 218 15.27 2.65 -12.53
N TYR A 219 14.05 2.38 -12.09
CA TYR A 219 12.95 2.03 -12.99
C TYR A 219 12.71 3.12 -14.04
N PRO A 220 12.57 2.78 -15.33
CA PRO A 220 12.46 3.78 -16.39
C PRO A 220 11.05 4.37 -16.55
N ASP A 221 10.02 3.75 -15.95
CA ASP A 221 8.61 3.88 -16.32
C ASP A 221 7.71 4.54 -15.25
N TYR A 222 8.26 5.48 -14.46
CA TYR A 222 7.53 6.10 -13.34
C TYR A 222 6.24 6.83 -13.74
N ASP A 223 6.19 7.48 -14.91
CA ASP A 223 4.96 8.15 -15.36
C ASP A 223 3.86 7.12 -15.67
N VAL A 224 4.21 6.01 -16.32
CA VAL A 224 3.28 4.89 -16.59
C VAL A 224 2.79 4.26 -15.29
N ARG A 225 3.68 4.06 -14.31
CA ARG A 225 3.33 3.55 -12.97
C ARG A 225 2.33 4.46 -12.27
N LEU A 226 2.61 5.76 -12.26
CA LEU A 226 1.78 6.74 -11.57
C LEU A 226 0.39 6.85 -12.20
N ASP A 227 0.29 6.83 -13.53
CA ASP A 227 -1.01 6.86 -14.20
C ASP A 227 -1.82 5.59 -13.92
N TRP A 228 -1.17 4.43 -13.94
CA TRP A 228 -1.81 3.16 -13.55
C TRP A 228 -2.30 3.19 -12.10
N TRP A 229 -1.45 3.62 -11.16
CA TRP A 229 -1.80 3.67 -9.75
C TRP A 229 -2.89 4.70 -9.46
N ARG A 230 -2.89 5.84 -10.16
CA ARG A 230 -3.94 6.86 -10.06
C ARG A 230 -5.27 6.29 -10.53
N ALA A 231 -5.31 5.64 -11.70
CA ALA A 231 -6.54 5.01 -12.20
C ALA A 231 -7.13 4.01 -11.18
N ARG A 232 -6.27 3.25 -10.50
CA ARG A 232 -6.70 2.33 -9.42
C ARG A 232 -7.17 3.05 -8.16
N ALA A 233 -6.49 4.11 -7.75
CA ALA A 233 -6.92 4.96 -6.64
C ALA A 233 -8.29 5.59 -6.89
N GLU A 234 -8.58 5.99 -8.14
CA GLU A 234 -9.88 6.56 -8.52
C GLU A 234 -11.03 5.57 -8.34
N ILE A 235 -10.82 4.29 -8.65
CA ILE A 235 -11.83 3.24 -8.43
C ILE A 235 -12.17 3.13 -6.94
N VAL A 236 -11.12 3.10 -6.09
CA VAL A 236 -11.29 3.02 -4.63
C VAL A 236 -11.99 4.28 -4.10
N ARG A 237 -11.56 5.48 -4.54
CA ARG A 237 -12.15 6.75 -4.13
C ARG A 237 -13.62 6.86 -4.54
N GLY A 238 -13.96 6.47 -5.76
CA GLY A 238 -15.35 6.45 -6.25
C GLY A 238 -16.22 5.54 -5.40
N PHE A 239 -15.74 4.33 -5.11
CA PHE A 239 -16.44 3.39 -4.24
C PHE A 239 -16.63 3.94 -2.81
N ASP A 240 -15.56 4.46 -2.20
CA ASP A 240 -15.60 5.04 -0.85
C ASP A 240 -16.60 6.20 -0.76
N ASN A 241 -16.61 7.09 -1.76
CA ASN A 241 -17.55 8.22 -1.83
C ASN A 241 -19.01 7.74 -1.92
N GLU A 242 -19.29 6.71 -2.71
CA GLU A 242 -20.63 6.14 -2.83
C GLU A 242 -21.06 5.38 -1.56
N ALA A 243 -20.10 4.79 -0.84
CA ALA A 243 -20.34 3.95 0.33
C ALA A 243 -20.75 4.73 1.59
N VAL A 244 -20.57 6.06 1.61
CA VAL A 244 -20.89 6.91 2.77
C VAL A 244 -22.33 6.67 3.25
N GLY A 245 -22.46 6.21 4.50
CA GLY A 245 -23.75 5.92 5.14
C GLY A 245 -24.46 4.65 4.65
N LYS A 246 -23.84 3.83 3.79
CA LYS A 246 -24.46 2.65 3.18
C LYS A 246 -23.78 1.35 3.63
N SER A 247 -24.42 0.61 4.53
CA SER A 247 -23.86 -0.64 5.07
C SER A 247 -23.61 -1.74 4.03
N HIS A 248 -24.36 -1.70 2.91
CA HIS A 248 -24.33 -2.69 1.85
C HIS A 248 -23.21 -2.45 0.81
N PHE A 249 -22.43 -1.38 0.94
CA PHE A 249 -21.20 -1.15 0.17
C PHE A 249 -20.00 -1.69 0.95
N ILE A 250 -19.44 -2.82 0.54
CA ILE A 250 -18.41 -3.54 1.29
C ILE A 250 -17.14 -3.69 0.44
N ALA A 251 -16.05 -3.07 0.87
CA ALA A 251 -14.74 -3.31 0.28
C ALA A 251 -14.10 -4.56 0.92
N LEU A 252 -13.68 -5.52 0.11
CA LEU A 252 -13.13 -6.79 0.60
C LEU A 252 -11.76 -6.65 1.26
N ASN A 253 -11.08 -5.50 1.18
CA ASN A 253 -9.85 -5.25 1.94
C ASN A 253 -10.11 -4.79 3.39
N ASP A 254 -11.36 -4.42 3.72
CA ASP A 254 -11.74 -4.07 5.09
C ASP A 254 -11.67 -5.31 6.01
N SER A 255 -11.26 -5.09 7.26
CA SER A 255 -11.09 -6.15 8.27
C SER A 255 -12.40 -6.81 8.68
N ASP A 256 -13.52 -6.09 8.60
CA ASP A 256 -14.86 -6.55 8.98
C ASP A 256 -15.70 -6.97 7.76
N ALA A 257 -15.11 -7.05 6.56
CA ALA A 257 -15.83 -7.31 5.32
C ALA A 257 -16.69 -8.58 5.35
N LEU A 258 -16.13 -9.71 5.82
CA LEU A 258 -16.87 -10.98 5.90
C LEU A 258 -17.98 -10.96 6.97
N GLU A 259 -17.76 -10.26 8.09
CA GLU A 259 -18.80 -10.06 9.12
C GLU A 259 -19.96 -9.26 8.54
N ARG A 260 -19.66 -8.17 7.83
CA ARG A 260 -20.65 -7.36 7.13
C ARG A 260 -21.38 -8.17 6.07
N LEU A 261 -20.68 -8.99 5.29
CA LEU A 261 -21.31 -9.87 4.30
C LEU A 261 -22.25 -10.88 4.94
N THR A 262 -21.85 -11.49 6.05
CA THR A 262 -22.70 -12.41 6.83
C THR A 262 -24.00 -11.74 7.25
N LYS A 263 -23.95 -10.49 7.73
CA LYS A 263 -25.14 -9.70 8.09
C LYS A 263 -26.05 -9.38 6.90
N HIS A 264 -25.53 -9.50 5.67
CA HIS A 264 -26.26 -9.24 4.43
C HIS A 264 -26.62 -10.51 3.66
N VAL A 265 -26.50 -11.71 4.26
CA VAL A 265 -26.98 -12.96 3.64
C VAL A 265 -28.46 -12.81 3.25
N GLY A 266 -28.76 -13.15 2.01
CA GLY A 266 -30.09 -12.99 1.42
C GLY A 266 -30.39 -11.60 0.84
N LYS A 267 -29.47 -10.63 0.98
CA LYS A 267 -29.64 -9.24 0.50
C LYS A 267 -28.59 -8.91 -0.57
N ALA A 268 -28.94 -7.95 -1.43
CA ALA A 268 -28.01 -7.39 -2.40
C ALA A 268 -26.97 -6.49 -1.73
N VAL A 269 -25.72 -6.58 -2.19
CA VAL A 269 -24.59 -5.75 -1.78
C VAL A 269 -23.85 -5.20 -3.00
N GLU A 270 -23.07 -4.15 -2.77
CA GLU A 270 -22.05 -3.62 -3.67
C GLU A 270 -20.68 -4.00 -3.10
N LEU A 271 -19.98 -4.91 -3.76
CA LEU A 271 -18.62 -5.32 -3.38
C LEU A 271 -17.57 -4.61 -4.20
N LEU A 272 -16.46 -4.26 -3.57
CA LEU A 272 -15.21 -3.93 -4.25
C LEU A 272 -14.15 -4.99 -3.89
N GLY A 273 -13.52 -5.60 -4.88
CA GLY A 273 -12.49 -6.60 -4.65
C GLY A 273 -11.57 -6.80 -5.85
N GLY A 274 -10.32 -7.18 -5.60
CA GLY A 274 -9.36 -7.52 -6.66
C GLY A 274 -9.56 -8.93 -7.16
N VAL A 275 -9.56 -9.18 -8.47
CA VAL A 275 -9.64 -10.54 -9.02
C VAL A 275 -8.34 -11.29 -8.69
N ALA A 276 -8.39 -12.29 -7.81
CA ALA A 276 -7.23 -13.02 -7.34
C ALA A 276 -6.86 -14.18 -8.27
N LYS A 277 -7.86 -14.97 -8.68
CA LYS A 277 -7.69 -16.15 -9.55
C LYS A 277 -9.03 -16.60 -10.11
N ILE A 278 -8.95 -17.34 -11.21
CA ILE A 278 -10.07 -17.99 -11.85
C ILE A 278 -9.83 -19.51 -11.79
N VAL A 279 -10.87 -20.26 -11.46
CA VAL A 279 -10.80 -21.72 -11.40
C VAL A 279 -11.95 -22.31 -12.18
N ASP A 280 -11.60 -23.05 -13.22
CA ASP A 280 -12.51 -23.89 -14.01
C ASP A 280 -12.14 -25.36 -13.83
N TYR A 281 -13.06 -26.15 -13.28
CA TYR A 281 -12.87 -27.58 -13.07
C TYR A 281 -13.35 -28.44 -14.25
N GLY A 282 -13.77 -27.81 -15.36
CA GLY A 282 -14.35 -28.46 -16.55
C GLY A 282 -15.79 -28.95 -16.36
N ASN A 283 -16.11 -29.45 -15.17
CA ASN A 283 -17.46 -29.85 -14.77
C ASN A 283 -17.96 -28.94 -13.63
N GLY A 284 -19.14 -28.35 -13.82
CA GLY A 284 -19.75 -27.42 -12.86
C GLY A 284 -19.40 -25.95 -13.12
N PRO A 285 -19.72 -25.07 -12.14
CA PRO A 285 -19.58 -23.63 -12.32
C PRO A 285 -18.12 -23.18 -12.29
N ILE A 286 -17.82 -22.14 -13.07
CA ILE A 286 -16.56 -21.41 -13.01
C ILE A 286 -16.56 -20.53 -11.75
N ARG A 287 -15.42 -20.48 -11.06
CA ARG A 287 -15.25 -19.67 -9.85
C ARG A 287 -14.24 -18.57 -10.07
N VAL A 288 -14.66 -17.34 -9.88
CA VAL A 288 -13.79 -16.16 -9.88
C VAL A 288 -13.61 -15.72 -8.44
N TYR A 289 -12.39 -15.80 -7.94
CA TYR A 289 -12.09 -15.48 -6.54
C TYR A 289 -11.65 -14.03 -6.42
N LEU A 290 -12.33 -13.26 -5.58
CA LEU A 290 -11.93 -11.92 -5.19
C LEU A 290 -11.04 -11.96 -3.94
N SER A 291 -9.95 -11.20 -3.99
CA SER A 291 -8.96 -11.12 -2.92
C SER A 291 -9.54 -10.50 -1.65
N HIS A 292 -9.42 -11.21 -0.52
CA HIS A 292 -9.70 -10.69 0.82
C HIS A 292 -8.48 -10.90 1.75
N ARG A 293 -8.29 -12.13 2.26
CA ARG A 293 -7.13 -12.55 3.06
C ARG A 293 -6.53 -13.81 2.46
N ASP A 294 -5.28 -14.11 2.82
CA ASP A 294 -4.66 -15.37 2.42
C ASP A 294 -5.60 -16.56 2.72
N ARG A 295 -5.89 -17.33 1.67
CA ARG A 295 -6.79 -18.51 1.69
C ARG A 295 -8.25 -18.24 2.11
N GLN A 296 -8.69 -16.98 2.14
CA GLN A 296 -10.08 -16.59 2.44
C GLN A 296 -10.67 -15.73 1.33
N ASP A 297 -10.33 -16.03 0.08
CA ASP A 297 -10.86 -15.32 -1.07
C ASP A 297 -12.39 -15.50 -1.19
N PHE A 298 -13.07 -14.44 -1.61
CA PHE A 298 -14.52 -14.43 -1.78
C PHE A 298 -14.91 -14.91 -3.19
N PRO A 299 -15.64 -16.02 -3.34
CA PRO A 299 -15.98 -16.54 -4.66
C PRO A 299 -17.19 -15.84 -5.30
N LEU A 300 -17.05 -15.54 -6.58
CA LEU A 300 -18.14 -15.31 -7.52
C LEU A 300 -18.38 -16.60 -8.32
N ILE A 301 -19.63 -16.99 -8.47
CA ILE A 301 -20.01 -18.26 -9.08
C ILE A 301 -20.70 -18.00 -10.41
N PHE A 302 -20.15 -18.58 -11.48
CA PHE A 302 -20.70 -18.53 -12.83
C PHE A 302 -21.17 -19.93 -13.24
N PHE A 303 -22.49 -20.13 -13.25
CA PHE A 303 -23.07 -21.36 -13.81
C PHE A 303 -23.16 -21.31 -15.34
N ASP A 304 -23.38 -20.12 -15.88
CA ASP A 304 -23.38 -19.86 -17.31
C ASP A 304 -21.95 -19.57 -17.78
N ARG A 305 -21.43 -20.45 -18.65
CA ARG A 305 -20.09 -20.36 -19.22
C ARG A 305 -19.98 -19.32 -20.32
N ASP A 306 -21.05 -19.12 -21.08
CA ASP A 306 -21.07 -18.13 -22.17
C ASP A 306 -21.09 -16.72 -21.58
N LEU A 307 -21.84 -16.52 -20.49
CA LEU A 307 -21.77 -15.29 -19.69
C LEU A 307 -20.35 -15.01 -19.20
N PHE A 308 -19.68 -16.02 -18.63
CA PHE A 308 -18.30 -15.85 -18.16
C PHE A 308 -17.35 -15.45 -19.30
N GLN A 309 -17.42 -16.14 -20.44
CA GLN A 309 -16.59 -15.85 -21.62
C GLN A 309 -16.82 -14.45 -22.17
N SER A 310 -18.03 -13.90 -22.04
CA SER A 310 -18.36 -12.55 -22.52
C SER A 310 -17.70 -11.40 -21.74
N LEU A 311 -17.20 -11.66 -20.51
CA LEU A 311 -16.69 -10.64 -19.59
C LEU A 311 -15.17 -10.45 -19.62
N ASP A 312 -14.42 -11.37 -20.26
CA ASP A 312 -12.95 -11.36 -20.35
C ASP A 312 -12.25 -11.14 -18.98
N LEU A 313 -12.71 -11.83 -17.94
CA LEU A 313 -12.23 -11.64 -16.56
C LEU A 313 -10.76 -12.02 -16.36
N GLU A 314 -10.20 -12.84 -17.26
CA GLU A 314 -8.78 -13.18 -17.33
C GLU A 314 -7.89 -11.94 -17.46
N SER A 315 -8.31 -10.96 -18.26
CA SER A 315 -7.59 -9.68 -18.45
C SER A 315 -7.57 -8.81 -17.19
N PHE A 316 -8.45 -9.08 -16.23
CA PHE A 316 -8.62 -8.32 -14.99
C PHE A 316 -8.00 -8.99 -13.77
N ILE A 317 -7.20 -10.06 -13.93
CA ILE A 317 -6.44 -10.63 -12.81
C ILE A 317 -5.56 -9.53 -12.18
N SER A 318 -5.64 -9.42 -10.85
CA SER A 318 -5.06 -8.37 -10.00
C SER A 318 -5.71 -6.98 -10.11
N GLU A 319 -6.70 -6.77 -10.98
CA GLU A 319 -7.47 -5.53 -11.06
C GLU A 319 -8.69 -5.56 -10.13
N SER A 320 -9.07 -4.38 -9.64
CA SER A 320 -10.23 -4.22 -8.78
C SER A 320 -11.51 -4.13 -9.61
N VAL A 321 -12.48 -4.99 -9.30
CA VAL A 321 -13.80 -5.00 -9.92
C VAL A 321 -14.88 -4.67 -8.89
N ARG A 322 -15.99 -4.08 -9.36
CA ARG A 322 -17.21 -3.93 -8.54
C ARG A 322 -18.18 -5.05 -8.85
N VAL A 323 -18.83 -5.57 -7.82
CA VAL A 323 -19.84 -6.63 -7.95
C VAL A 323 -21.11 -6.23 -7.24
N ARG A 324 -22.22 -6.20 -7.97
CA ARG A 324 -23.57 -6.13 -7.41
C ARG A 324 -24.17 -7.53 -7.38
N GLY A 325 -24.61 -7.98 -6.22
CA GLY A 325 -25.28 -9.27 -6.13
C GLY A 325 -25.77 -9.63 -4.75
N LYS A 326 -26.62 -10.65 -4.71
CA LYS A 326 -27.15 -11.20 -3.48
C LYS A 326 -26.11 -12.06 -2.80
N VAL A 327 -25.84 -11.81 -1.52
CA VAL A 327 -24.94 -12.65 -0.72
C VAL A 327 -25.66 -13.96 -0.37
N GLU A 328 -25.02 -15.08 -0.67
CA GLU A 328 -25.55 -16.43 -0.42
C GLU A 328 -24.57 -17.25 0.41
N ILE A 329 -25.09 -18.29 1.09
CA ILE A 329 -24.28 -19.30 1.76
C ILE A 329 -24.36 -20.58 0.92
N TYR A 330 -23.22 -21.01 0.39
CA TYR A 330 -23.05 -22.34 -0.16
C TYR A 330 -22.62 -23.31 0.93
N LYS A 331 -23.34 -24.42 1.06
CA LYS A 331 -22.97 -25.52 1.97
C LYS A 331 -22.38 -26.66 1.16
N HIS A 332 -21.12 -27.01 1.42
CA HIS A 332 -20.47 -28.11 0.70
C HIS A 332 -21.12 -29.44 1.09
N PRO A 333 -21.76 -30.16 0.14
CA PRO A 333 -22.67 -31.26 0.46
C PRO A 333 -22.01 -32.45 1.16
N ARG A 334 -20.68 -32.60 1.05
CA ARG A 334 -19.91 -33.71 1.66
C ARG A 334 -19.03 -33.31 2.85
N LYS A 335 -18.74 -32.01 3.01
CA LYS A 335 -17.79 -31.54 4.02
C LYS A 335 -18.47 -30.77 5.15
N GLY A 336 -19.70 -30.28 4.92
CA GLY A 336 -20.41 -29.43 5.86
C GLY A 336 -19.90 -27.99 5.90
N ASP A 337 -18.76 -27.69 5.27
CA ASP A 337 -18.20 -26.34 5.19
C ASP A 337 -19.19 -25.37 4.52
N GLU A 338 -19.38 -24.21 5.16
CA GLU A 338 -20.16 -23.10 4.63
C GLU A 338 -19.24 -22.04 4.02
N GLN A 339 -19.64 -21.49 2.88
CA GLN A 339 -18.90 -20.44 2.19
C GLN A 339 -19.85 -19.35 1.71
N LEU A 340 -19.55 -18.09 2.05
CA LEU A 340 -20.24 -16.95 1.46
C LEU A 340 -19.87 -16.82 -0.02
N GLN A 341 -20.84 -16.49 -0.87
CA GLN A 341 -20.64 -16.31 -2.30
C GLN A 341 -21.62 -15.30 -2.89
N ILE A 342 -21.36 -14.88 -4.13
CA ILE A 342 -22.35 -14.24 -5.00
C ILE A 342 -22.44 -15.05 -6.30
N VAL A 343 -23.67 -15.35 -6.74
CA VAL A 343 -23.91 -15.94 -8.05
C VAL A 343 -24.04 -14.82 -9.09
N ILE A 344 -23.35 -14.98 -10.22
CA ILE A 344 -23.37 -14.04 -11.35
C ILE A 344 -24.18 -14.66 -12.48
N ASN A 345 -25.29 -14.00 -12.82
CA ASN A 345 -26.25 -14.42 -13.85
C ASN A 345 -26.48 -13.34 -14.92
N SER A 346 -25.85 -12.18 -14.81
CA SER A 346 -25.92 -11.09 -15.79
C SER A 346 -24.64 -10.27 -15.78
N THR A 347 -24.29 -9.68 -16.92
CA THR A 347 -23.16 -8.76 -17.07
C THR A 347 -23.30 -7.51 -16.20
N ASP A 348 -24.54 -7.04 -15.97
CA ASP A 348 -24.82 -5.83 -15.17
C ASP A 348 -24.47 -5.98 -13.68
N GLN A 349 -24.22 -7.22 -13.23
CA GLN A 349 -23.72 -7.48 -11.88
C GLN A 349 -22.25 -7.12 -11.70
N LEU A 350 -21.51 -6.86 -12.79
CA LEU A 350 -20.10 -6.55 -12.75
C LEU A 350 -19.83 -5.19 -13.38
N SER A 351 -19.05 -4.36 -12.69
CA SER A 351 -18.44 -3.19 -13.30
C SER A 351 -16.95 -3.39 -13.32
N LEU A 352 -16.42 -3.63 -14.53
CA LEU A 352 -15.00 -3.83 -14.78
C LEU A 352 -14.34 -2.46 -15.00
N PRO A 353 -13.12 -2.25 -14.49
CA PRO A 353 -12.40 -1.02 -14.75
C PRO A 353 -11.99 -0.95 -16.23
N GLN A 354 -11.50 0.21 -16.65
CA GLN A 354 -10.80 0.29 -17.93
C GLN A 354 -9.57 -0.62 -17.89
N ALA A 355 -9.39 -1.45 -18.93
CA ALA A 355 -8.20 -2.29 -19.05
C ALA A 355 -6.92 -1.43 -19.08
N TRP A 356 -5.86 -1.93 -18.44
CA TRP A 356 -4.55 -1.27 -18.42
C TRP A 356 -3.45 -2.15 -19.06
N PRO A 357 -2.60 -1.59 -19.94
CA PRO A 357 -2.62 -0.21 -20.43
C PRO A 357 -3.88 0.09 -21.25
N PRO A 358 -4.35 1.35 -21.29
CA PRO A 358 -5.49 1.71 -22.11
C PRO A 358 -5.21 1.31 -23.56
N PRO A 359 -6.20 0.82 -24.31
CA PRO A 359 -6.01 0.51 -25.72
C PRO A 359 -5.42 1.72 -26.43
N THR A 360 -4.36 1.53 -27.22
CA THR A 360 -3.85 2.61 -28.07
C THR A 360 -4.98 3.02 -29.01
N ALA A 361 -5.36 4.30 -28.96
CA ALA A 361 -6.27 4.85 -29.96
C ALA A 361 -5.62 4.60 -31.33
N LYS A 362 -6.29 3.82 -32.17
CA LYS A 362 -5.84 3.53 -33.54
C LYS A 362 -5.95 4.76 -34.42
#